data_AF-A0A1G0MKR7-F1
#
_entry.id   AF-A0A1G0MKR7-F1
#
_cell.length_a   1.000
_cell.length_b   1.000
_cell.length_c   1.000
_cell.angle_alpha   90.00
_cell.angle_beta   90.00
_cell.angle_gamma   90.00
#
_symmetry.space_group_name_H-M   'P 1'
#
loop_
_entity.id
_entity.type
_entity.pdbx_description
1 polymer ?
#
loop_
_entity_poly.entity_id
_entity_poly.type
_entity_poly.pdbx_seq_one_letter_code
_entity_poly.pdbx_strand_id
1 'polypeptide(L)'
;MTTMTLRGIDDAISGALKEKARREDTSVNTVMLRILKESLGIEKKKRIVIYDDLDHLAGTWSLKDLTEFENATSAFEKVDADMWK
;
A
#
# COMPACT_ATOMS: atom_id res chain seq x y z
N MET A 1 3.81 -25.73 19.13
CA MET A 1 4.17 -25.73 17.70
C MET A 1 3.55 -26.96 17.07
N THR A 2 2.57 -26.77 16.20
CA THR A 2 2.00 -27.86 15.41
C THR A 2 2.50 -27.65 13.98
N THR A 3 3.20 -28.63 13.43
CA THR A 3 3.73 -28.55 12.07
C THR A 3 2.76 -29.25 11.12
N MET A 4 2.35 -28.56 10.07
CA MET A 4 1.54 -29.13 9.00
C MET A 4 2.27 -28.92 7.67
N THR A 5 2.46 -30.00 6.91
CA THR A 5 3.08 -29.94 5.58
C THR A 5 1.99 -29.92 4.52
N LEU A 6 1.94 -28.85 3.73
CA LEU A 6 1.02 -28.73 2.61
C LEU A 6 1.67 -29.35 1.36
N ARG A 7 1.04 -30.38 0.79
CA ARG A 7 1.49 -31.03 -0.46
C ARG A 7 0.68 -30.49 -1.64
N GLY A 8 1.24 -30.55 -2.85
CA GLY A 8 0.55 -30.11 -4.08
C GLY A 8 0.61 -28.60 -4.35
N ILE A 9 1.51 -27.88 -3.68
CA ILE A 9 1.84 -26.50 -4.05
C ILE A 9 2.69 -26.56 -5.32
N ASP A 10 2.13 -26.09 -6.43
CA ASP A 10 2.86 -25.92 -7.69
C ASP A 10 3.74 -24.64 -7.66
N ASP A 11 4.56 -24.48 -8.70
CA ASP A 11 5.48 -23.34 -8.82
C ASP A 11 4.75 -22.00 -8.95
N ALA A 12 3.54 -22.00 -9.51
CA ALA A 12 2.73 -20.79 -9.65
C ALA A 12 2.25 -20.28 -8.29
N ILE A 13 1.73 -21.18 -7.44
CA ILE A 13 1.31 -20.85 -6.07
C ILE A 13 2.52 -20.47 -5.23
N SER A 14 3.63 -21.21 -5.33
CA SER A 14 4.88 -20.93 -4.61
C SER A 14 5.43 -19.54 -4.96
N GLY A 15 5.45 -19.21 -6.26
CA GLY A 15 5.86 -17.90 -6.76
C GLY A 15 4.97 -16.77 -6.24
N ALA A 16 3.65 -16.94 -6.32
CA ALA A 16 2.68 -15.95 -5.84
C ALA A 16 2.80 -15.68 -4.34
N LEU A 17 3.01 -16.73 -3.53
CA LEU A 17 3.20 -16.58 -2.09
C LEU A 17 4.50 -15.85 -1.75
N LYS A 18 5.61 -16.17 -2.43
CA LYS A 18 6.90 -15.50 -2.25
C LYS A 18 6.84 -14.02 -2.64
N GLU A 19 6.22 -13.69 -3.76
CA GLU A 19 6.09 -12.31 -4.20
C GLU A 19 5.21 -11.50 -3.24
N LYS A 20 4.11 -12.08 -2.75
CA LYS A 20 3.26 -11.44 -1.74
C LYS A 20 4.01 -11.23 -0.42
N ALA A 21 4.80 -12.21 0.02
CA ALA A 21 5.65 -12.11 1.20
C ALA A 21 6.68 -10.98 1.05
N ARG A 22 7.31 -10.87 -0.12
CA ARG A 22 8.26 -9.80 -0.45
C ARG A 22 7.62 -8.41 -0.42
N ARG A 23 6.41 -8.26 -1.00
CA ARG A 23 5.68 -6.99 -1.01
C ARG A 23 5.21 -6.56 0.39
N GLU A 24 4.82 -7.52 1.22
CA GLU A 24 4.34 -7.24 2.57
C GLU A 24 5.48 -7.15 3.61
N ASP A 25 6.74 -7.35 3.21
CA ASP A 25 7.91 -7.50 4.09
C ASP A 25 7.67 -8.51 5.23
N THR A 26 7.09 -9.66 4.88
CA THR A 26 6.77 -10.73 5.85
C THR A 26 7.24 -12.10 5.36
N SER A 27 7.20 -13.11 6.23
CA SER A 27 7.50 -14.49 5.85
C SER A 27 6.37 -15.14 5.05
N VAL A 28 6.70 -16.10 4.18
CA VAL A 28 5.71 -16.93 3.46
C VAL A 28 4.74 -17.62 4.42
N ASN A 29 5.22 -18.06 5.59
CA ASN A 29 4.36 -18.66 6.62
C ASN A 29 3.34 -17.65 7.18
N THR A 30 3.77 -16.41 7.42
CA THR A 30 2.89 -15.32 7.88
C THR A 30 1.79 -15.06 6.85
N VAL A 31 2.15 -14.98 5.57
CA VAL A 31 1.19 -14.79 4.47
C VAL A 31 0.21 -15.96 4.40
N MET A 32 0.69 -17.21 4.46
CA MET A 32 -0.19 -18.39 4.43
C MET A 32 -1.15 -18.44 5.61
N LEU A 33 -0.68 -18.19 6.83
CA LEU A 33 -1.54 -18.15 8.01
C LEU A 33 -2.59 -17.05 7.90
N ARG A 34 -2.22 -15.86 7.41
CA ARG A 34 -3.16 -14.77 7.18
C ARG A 34 -4.23 -15.17 6.17
N ILE A 35 -3.84 -15.74 5.03
CA ILE A 35 -4.78 -16.21 3.99
C ILE A 35 -5.73 -17.27 4.55
N LEU A 36 -5.22 -18.25 5.31
CA LEU A 36 -6.04 -19.30 5.93
C LEU A 36 -7.03 -18.74 6.96
N LYS A 37 -6.59 -17.79 7.80
CA LYS A 37 -7.48 -17.14 8.75
C LYS A 37 -8.57 -16.31 8.08
N GLU A 38 -8.22 -15.60 7.00
CA GLU A 38 -9.17 -14.83 6.20
C GLU A 38 -10.17 -15.76 5.48
N SER A 39 -9.72 -16.86 4.89
CA SER A 39 -10.57 -17.80 4.15
C SER A 39 -11.50 -18.62 5.05
N LEU A 40 -11.06 -18.94 6.25
CA LEU A 40 -11.85 -19.62 7.28
C LEU A 40 -12.73 -18.67 8.09
N GLY A 41 -12.69 -17.36 7.82
CA GLY A 41 -13.47 -16.35 8.54
C GLY A 41 -13.05 -16.11 9.99
N ILE A 42 -11.85 -16.58 10.39
CA ILE A 42 -11.27 -16.42 11.73
C ILE A 42 -10.84 -14.96 11.93
N GLU A 43 -10.30 -14.32 10.89
CA GLU A 43 -9.95 -12.90 10.88
C GLU A 43 -10.63 -12.19 9.72
N LYS A 44 -11.14 -10.98 9.96
CA LYS A 44 -11.66 -10.12 8.90
C LYS A 44 -10.50 -9.60 8.06
N LYS A 45 -10.61 -9.70 6.74
CA LYS A 45 -9.66 -9.12 5.79
C LYS A 45 -9.45 -7.64 6.13
N LYS A 46 -8.21 -7.25 6.44
CA LYS A 46 -7.86 -5.84 6.62
C LYS A 46 -8.22 -5.11 5.32
N ARG A 47 -9.14 -4.15 5.39
CA ARG A 47 -9.52 -3.29 4.25
C ARG A 47 -8.50 -2.19 3.95
N ILE A 48 -7.45 -2.07 4.76
CA ILE A 48 -6.41 -1.07 4.56
C ILE A 48 -5.47 -1.61 3.49
N VAL A 49 -5.62 -1.12 2.26
CA VAL A 49 -4.64 -1.29 1.19
C VAL A 49 -3.61 -0.18 1.37
N ILE A 50 -2.34 -0.56 1.52
CA ILE A 50 -1.23 0.37 1.50
C ILE A 50 -0.78 0.46 0.04
N TYR A 51 -0.73 1.68 -0.49
CA TYR A 51 -0.27 1.98 -1.85
C TYR A 51 1.09 2.68 -1.74
N ASP A 52 2.05 2.25 -2.56
CA ASP A 52 3.45 2.72 -2.60
C ASP A 52 3.83 3.30 -3.97
N ASP A 53 2.88 3.37 -4.90
CA ASP A 53 3.09 3.76 -6.29
C ASP A 53 3.54 5.22 -6.44
N LEU A 54 3.23 6.07 -5.46
CA LEU A 54 3.62 7.48 -5.43
C LEU A 54 4.82 7.77 -4.51
N ASP A 55 5.36 6.78 -3.80
CA ASP A 55 6.44 6.98 -2.83
C ASP A 55 7.69 7.59 -3.48
N HIS A 56 7.94 7.23 -4.74
CA HIS A 56 9.07 7.77 -5.52
C HIS A 56 8.96 9.28 -5.82
N LEU A 57 7.78 9.89 -5.64
CA LEU A 57 7.56 11.33 -5.79
C LEU A 57 7.86 12.09 -4.50
N ALA A 58 7.87 11.42 -3.34
CA ALA A 58 8.06 12.06 -2.05
C ALA A 58 9.48 12.67 -1.94
N GLY A 59 9.55 13.97 -1.61
CA GLY A 59 10.82 14.67 -1.42
C GLY A 59 11.59 15.01 -2.71
N THR A 60 10.95 14.90 -3.89
CA THR A 60 11.59 15.14 -5.19
C THR A 60 11.64 16.61 -5.62
N TRP A 61 10.95 17.51 -4.93
CA TRP A 61 10.84 18.91 -5.33
C TRP A 61 12.16 19.68 -5.17
N SER A 62 12.52 20.39 -6.23
CA SER A 62 13.56 21.42 -6.17
C SER A 62 12.97 22.76 -5.72
N LEU A 63 13.84 23.72 -5.39
CA LEU A 63 13.43 25.10 -5.09
C LEU A 63 12.71 25.77 -6.26
N LYS A 64 13.04 25.39 -7.51
CA LYS A 64 12.36 25.88 -8.71
C LYS A 64 10.92 25.39 -8.75
N ASP A 65 10.71 24.09 -8.48
CA ASP A 65 9.37 23.48 -8.50
C ASP A 65 8.48 24.10 -7.43
N LEU A 66 9.04 24.35 -6.23
CA LEU A 66 8.36 25.08 -5.18
C LEU A 66 7.90 26.48 -5.64
N THR A 67 8.82 27.24 -6.24
CA THR A 67 8.52 28.61 -6.70
C THR A 67 7.47 28.62 -7.82
N GLU A 68 7.54 27.69 -8.77
CA GLU A 68 6.52 27.56 -9.83
C GLU A 68 5.15 27.17 -9.23
N PHE A 69 5.12 26.26 -8.27
CA PHE A 69 3.90 25.84 -7.59
C PHE A 69 3.24 26.97 -6.81
N GLU A 70 4.00 27.72 -6.01
CA GLU A 70 3.50 28.86 -5.23
C GLU A 70 2.91 29.94 -6.16
N ASN A 71 3.60 30.27 -7.25
CA ASN A 71 3.08 31.21 -8.23
C ASN A 71 1.77 30.73 -8.87
N ALA A 72 1.71 29.46 -9.27
CA ALA A 72 0.54 28.86 -9.90
C ALA A 72 -0.67 28.75 -8.95
N THR A 73 -0.42 28.58 -7.65
CA THR A 73 -1.47 28.39 -6.62
C THR A 73 -1.82 29.67 -5.86
N SER A 74 -1.11 30.77 -6.09
CA SER A 74 -1.33 32.08 -5.43
C SER A 74 -2.79 32.58 -5.46
N ALA A 75 -3.57 32.22 -6.47
CA ALA A 75 -4.99 32.57 -6.55
C ALA A 75 -5.84 31.90 -5.46
N PHE A 76 -5.46 30.72 -4.99
CA PHE A 76 -6.18 29.95 -3.97
C PHE A 76 -5.91 30.43 -2.54
N GLU A 77 -4.86 31.23 -2.33
CA GLU A 77 -4.55 31.81 -1.00
C GLU A 77 -5.42 33.02 -0.66
N LYS A 78 -6.14 33.56 -1.64
CA LYS A 78 -7.09 34.66 -1.43
C LYS A 78 -8.47 34.10 -1.15
N VAL A 79 -8.98 34.36 0.05
CA VAL A 79 -10.37 34.06 0.38
C VAL A 79 -11.27 35.02 -0.38
N ASP A 80 -12.05 34.50 -1.32
CA ASP A 80 -13.11 35.24 -1.99
C ASP A 80 -14.35 35.29 -1.08
N ALA A 81 -14.60 36.47 -0.51
CA ALA A 81 -15.71 36.71 0.40
C ALA A 81 -17.09 36.58 -0.26
N ASP A 82 -17.18 36.72 -1.58
CA ASP A 82 -18.44 36.53 -2.31
C ASP A 82 -18.73 35.06 -2.63
N MET A 83 -17.70 34.19 -2.64
CA MET A 83 -17.90 32.73 -2.70
C MET A 83 -18.39 32.11 -1.39
N TRP A 84 -18.30 32.83 -0.27
CA TRP A 84 -18.66 32.35 1.08
C TRP A 84 -20.02 32.86 1.59
N LYS A 85 -20.76 33.62 0.79
CA LYS A 85 -22.12 34.09 1.10
C LYS A 85 -23.20 33.12 0.64
#